data_AF-A0A318I1G7-F1
#
_entry.id   AF-A0A318I1G7-F1
#
_cell.length_a   1.000
_cell.length_b   1.000
_cell.length_c   1.000
_cell.angle_alpha   90.00
_cell.angle_beta   90.00
_cell.angle_gamma   90.00
#
_symmetry.space_group_name_H-M   'P 1'
#
loop_
_entity.id
_entity.type
_entity.pdbx_description
1 polymer ?
#
loop_
_entity_poly.entity_id
_entity_poly.type
_entity_poly.pdbx_seq_one_letter_code
_entity_poly.pdbx_strand_id
1 'polypeptide(L)' 'MSREKRNYTAEFKEKAVELSYARGSVVEICRELDISPREMPGVT' A
#
# COMPACT_ATOMS: atom_id res chain seq x y z
N MET A 1 -16.99 -11.19 -3.65
CA MET A 1 -15.98 -10.44 -2.86
C MET A 1 -15.79 -9.08 -3.51
N SER A 2 -16.74 -8.18 -3.29
CA SER A 2 -16.61 -6.77 -3.65
C SER A 2 -15.43 -6.23 -2.85
N ARG A 3 -14.33 -5.88 -3.53
CA ARG A 3 -13.27 -5.06 -2.94
C ARG A 3 -13.91 -3.73 -2.58
N GLU A 4 -14.45 -3.66 -1.37
CA GLU A 4 -14.91 -2.42 -0.77
C GLU A 4 -13.77 -1.43 -0.96
N LYS A 5 -14.08 -0.27 -1.55
CA LYS A 5 -13.11 0.80 -1.73
C LYS A 5 -12.71 1.26 -0.33
N ARG A 6 -11.77 0.54 0.28
CA ARG A 6 -11.19 0.89 1.57
C ARG A 6 -10.60 2.26 1.35
N ASN A 7 -11.21 3.26 1.97
CA ASN A 7 -10.70 4.62 1.92
C ASN A 7 -9.44 4.61 2.78
N TYR A 8 -8.31 4.25 2.18
CA TYR A 8 -7.03 4.34 2.86
C TYR A 8 -6.71 5.81 3.04
N THR A 9 -6.52 6.20 4.29
CA THR A 9 -6.09 7.55 4.64
C THR A 9 -4.71 7.82 4.05
N ALA A 10 -4.38 9.10 3.81
CA ALA A 10 -3.06 9.48 3.30
C ALA A 10 -1.94 8.94 4.21
N GLU A 11 -2.14 9.00 5.52
CA GLU A 11 -1.21 8.49 6.54
C GLU A 11 -0.97 6.97 6.42
N PHE A 12 -2.01 6.22 6.04
CA PHE A 12 -1.88 4.78 5.77
C PHE A 12 -1.04 4.53 4.51
N LYS A 13 -1.26 5.33 3.47
CA LYS A 13 -0.49 5.25 2.21
C LYS A 13 0.99 5.56 2.45
N GLU A 14 1.29 6.58 3.25
CA GLU A 14 2.67 6.93 3.65
C GLU A 14 3.36 5.81 4.45
N LYS A 15 2.70 5.27 5.48
CA LYS A 15 3.23 4.13 6.23
C LYS A 15 3.50 2.91 5.36
N ALA A 16 2.60 2.64 4.43
CA ALA A 16 2.73 1.50 3.55
C ALA A 16 3.90 1.68 2.57
N VAL A 17 4.14 2.91 2.10
CA VAL A 17 5.36 3.27 1.35
C VAL A 17 6.61 3.08 2.21
N GLU A 18 6.64 3.59 3.44
CA GLU A 18 7.78 3.41 4.36
C GLU A 18 8.10 1.93 4.62
N LEU A 19 7.07 1.11 4.87
CA LEU A 19 7.20 -0.34 5.00
C LEU A 19 7.75 -1.00 3.73
N SER A 20 7.31 -0.53 2.57
CA SER A 20 7.80 -1.04 1.29
C SER A 20 9.27 -0.74 1.06
N TYR A 21 9.75 0.43 1.50
CA TYR A 21 11.18 0.78 1.49
C TYR A 21 11.97 -0.06 2.49
N ALA A 22 11.42 -0.29 3.70
CA ALA A 22 12.08 -1.09 4.73
C ALA A 22 12.23 -2.57 4.33
N ARG A 23 11.21 -3.16 3.69
CA ARG A 23 11.26 -4.53 3.17
C ARG A 23 11.87 -4.67 1.77
N GLY A 24 11.90 -3.59 0.99
CA GLY A 24 12.33 -3.57 -0.41
C GLY A 24 11.33 -4.22 -1.38
N SER A 25 10.07 -4.45 -0.98
CA SER A 25 9.08 -5.18 -1.77
C SER A 25 7.67 -4.59 -1.61
N VAL A 26 7.29 -3.70 -2.54
CA VAL A 26 5.97 -3.06 -2.55
C VAL A 26 4.84 -4.07 -2.79
N VAL A 27 5.08 -5.09 -3.59
CA VAL A 27 4.07 -6.11 -3.94
C VAL A 27 3.68 -6.94 -2.72
N GLU A 28 4.66 -7.34 -1.91
CA GLU A 28 4.39 -8.08 -0.67
C GLU A 28 3.67 -7.21 0.35
N ILE A 29 4.13 -5.97 0.57
CA ILE A 29 3.48 -5.04 1.49
C ILE A 29 2.05 -4.72 1.04
N CYS A 30 1.83 -4.51 -0.25
CA CYS A 30 0.48 -4.32 -0.81
C CYS A 30 -0.41 -5.54 -0.59
N ARG A 31 0.12 -6.75 -0.77
CA ARG A 31 -0.62 -7.99 -0.55
C ARG A 31 -0.93 -8.22 0.93
N GLU A 32 -0.01 -7.89 1.82
CA GLU A 32 -0.17 -8.03 3.28
C GLU A 32 -1.18 -7.02 3.84
N LEU A 33 -1.09 -5.77 3.39
CA LEU A 33 -2.02 -4.70 3.77
C LEU A 33 -3.35 -4.75 2.97
N ASP A 34 -3.46 -5.70 2.03
CA ASP A 34 -4.58 -5.84 1.09
C ASP A 34 -4.90 -4.50 0.40
N ILE A 35 -3.87 -3.77 -0.01
CA ILE A 35 -3.97 -2.50 -0.73
C ILE A 35 -3.44 -2.67 -2.15
N SER A 36 -3.91 -1.84 -3.07
CA SER A 36 -3.38 -1.83 -4.43
C SER A 36 -2.12 -0.97 -4.50
N PRO A 37 -1.01 -1.42 -5.14
CA PRO A 37 0.20 -0.61 -5.30
C PRO A 37 -0.05 0.70 -6.04
N ARG A 38 -1.13 0.78 -6.82
CA ARG A 38 -1.61 2.01 -7.48
C ARG A 38 -2.06 3.10 -6.49
N GLU A 39 -2.34 2.74 -5.24
CA GLU A 39 -2.75 3.67 -4.19
C GLU A 39 -1.54 4.23 -3.42
N MET A 40 -0.34 3.67 -3.61
CA MET A 40 0.89 4.17 -3.00
C MET A 40 1.50 5.29 -3.85
N PRO A 41 1.73 6.48 -3.28
CA PRO A 41 2.45 7.54 -3.96
C PRO A 41 3.97 7.24 -3.99
N GLY A 42 4.63 7.43 -5.13
CA GLY A 42 6.10 7.40 -5.23
C GLY A 42 6.76 6.07 -5.57
N VAL A 43 5.98 4.98 -5.73
CA VAL A 43 6.48 3.72 -6.28
C VAL A 43 6.32 3.75 -7.80
N THR A 44 7.40 3.97 -8.55
CA THR A 44 7.44 3.86 -10.02
C THR A 44 7.81 2.46 -10.46
#